data_AF-A0A0E3NSR6-F1
#
_entry.id   AF-A0A0E3NSR6-F1
#
_cell.length_a   1.000
_cell.length_b   1.000
_cell.length_c   1.000
_cell.angle_alpha   90.00
_cell.angle_beta   90.00
_cell.angle_gamma   90.00
#
_symmetry.space_group_name_H-M   'P 1'
#
loop_
_entity.id
_entity.type
_entity.pdbx_description
1 polymer ?
#
loop_
_entity_poly.entity_id
_entity_poly.type
_entity_poly.pdbx_seq_one_letter_code
_entity_poly.pdbx_strand_id
1 'polypeptide(L)'
;MEELAERTGYSLASISLKIKNIEHFWGIKRIHKPGSRKTYLLMEKNLLDAFAIQIRNGFATELDIAKTKITPLIEEYRGNVTTQEQKIKLHTYENYLLEINKFEVLIHHIYDQIDQLKNNYV
;
A
#
# COMPACT_ATOMS: atom_id res chain seq x y z
N MET A 1 -13.67 16.97 14.33
CA MET A 1 -12.40 16.97 15.10
C MET A 1 -12.61 17.47 16.51
N GLU A 2 -13.27 18.61 16.70
CA GLU A 2 -13.68 19.12 18.03
C GLU A 2 -14.44 18.08 18.86
N GLU A 3 -15.44 17.43 18.29
CA GLU A 3 -16.20 16.36 18.96
C GLU A 3 -15.29 15.22 19.49
N LEU A 4 -14.27 14.83 18.71
CA LEU A 4 -13.33 13.78 19.14
C LEU A 4 -12.42 14.27 20.26
N ALA A 5 -11.99 15.53 20.22
CA ALA A 5 -11.18 16.13 21.27
C ALA A 5 -11.95 16.20 22.60
N GLU A 6 -13.22 16.63 22.54
CA GLU A 6 -14.12 16.67 23.69
C GLU A 6 -14.36 15.27 24.28
N ARG A 7 -14.70 14.29 23.43
CA ARG A 7 -15.03 12.92 23.88
C ARG A 7 -13.84 12.15 24.45
N THR A 8 -12.64 12.47 24.03
CA THR A 8 -11.42 11.72 24.41
C THR A 8 -10.57 12.45 25.45
N GLY A 9 -10.84 13.74 25.69
CA GLY A 9 -10.02 14.60 26.55
C GLY A 9 -8.68 15.00 25.94
N TYR A 10 -8.38 14.62 24.69
CA TYR A 10 -7.15 15.04 24.01
C TYR A 10 -7.31 16.41 23.34
N SER A 11 -6.19 17.13 23.20
CA SER A 11 -6.18 18.39 22.44
C SER A 11 -6.54 18.18 20.96
N LEU A 12 -7.11 19.21 20.35
CA LEU A 12 -7.46 19.20 18.92
C LEU A 12 -6.25 18.90 18.03
N ALA A 13 -5.08 19.44 18.38
CA ALA A 13 -3.83 19.18 17.67
C ALA A 13 -3.41 17.70 17.76
N SER A 14 -3.54 17.09 18.95
CA SER A 14 -3.25 15.67 19.17
C SER A 14 -4.17 14.77 18.35
N ILE A 15 -5.48 15.03 18.38
CA ILE A 15 -6.45 14.30 17.54
C ILE A 15 -6.12 14.47 16.06
N SER A 16 -5.80 15.69 15.61
CA SER A 16 -5.48 15.95 14.20
C SER A 16 -4.27 15.17 13.71
N LEU A 17 -3.21 15.11 14.51
CA LEU A 17 -2.02 14.32 14.19
C LEU A 17 -2.33 12.82 14.15
N LYS A 18 -3.06 12.30 15.15
CA LYS A 18 -3.42 10.88 15.21
C LYS A 18 -4.30 10.46 14.03
N ILE A 19 -5.31 11.25 13.68
CA ILE A 19 -6.17 10.97 12.52
C ILE A 19 -5.36 10.99 11.22
N LYS A 20 -4.46 11.97 11.03
CA LYS A 20 -3.57 12.00 9.86
C LYS A 20 -2.75 10.71 9.73
N ASN A 21 -2.27 10.16 10.85
CA ASN A 21 -1.49 8.93 10.85
C ASN A 21 -2.35 7.68 10.62
N ILE A 22 -3.56 7.63 11.18
CA ILE A 22 -4.46 6.47 11.09
C ILE A 22 -5.19 6.39 9.73
N GLU A 23 -5.44 7.53 9.07
CA GLU A 23 -5.97 7.62 7.70
C GLU A 23 -5.20 6.72 6.71
N HIS A 24 -3.90 6.53 6.94
CA HIS A 24 -3.06 5.72 6.07
C HIS A 24 -3.26 4.20 6.24
N PHE A 25 -3.78 3.73 7.36
CA PHE A 25 -3.77 2.29 7.71
C PHE A 25 -5.16 1.68 8.01
N TRP A 26 -6.22 2.47 8.27
CA TRP A 26 -7.45 1.95 8.92
C TRP A 26 -8.76 2.31 8.20
N GLY A 27 -8.70 2.66 6.91
CA GLY A 27 -9.91 2.98 6.16
C GLY A 27 -10.70 4.16 6.72
N ILE A 28 -10.07 5.04 7.52
CA ILE A 28 -10.67 6.32 7.91
C ILE A 28 -10.56 7.26 6.70
N LYS A 29 -11.68 7.87 6.31
CA LYS A 29 -11.76 8.81 5.20
C LYS A 29 -12.33 10.14 5.70
N ARG A 30 -11.75 11.24 5.22
CA ARG A 30 -12.37 12.57 5.36
C ARG A 30 -13.50 12.70 4.37
N ILE A 31 -14.66 13.12 4.85
CA ILE A 31 -15.81 13.44 4.01
C ILE A 31 -16.26 14.88 4.29
N HIS A 32 -16.72 15.54 3.24
CA HIS A 32 -17.33 16.86 3.31
C HIS A 32 -18.80 16.72 2.91
N LYS A 33 -19.69 17.15 3.79
CA LYS A 33 -21.13 17.15 3.50
C LYS A 33 -21.49 18.43 2.73
N PRO A 34 -22.34 18.35 1.69
CA PRO A 34 -22.81 19.55 0.99
C PRO A 34 -23.36 20.59 1.97
N GLY A 35 -22.95 21.86 1.79
CA GLY A 35 -23.37 22.97 2.65
C GLY A 35 -22.68 23.06 4.02
N SER A 36 -21.81 22.12 4.39
CA SER A 36 -21.05 22.18 5.64
C SER A 36 -19.60 22.59 5.38
N ARG A 37 -19.08 23.51 6.21
CA ARG A 37 -17.64 23.84 6.25
C ARG A 37 -16.84 22.88 7.14
N LYS A 38 -17.49 21.93 7.81
CA LYS A 38 -16.84 20.99 8.73
C LYS A 38 -16.30 19.77 7.97
N THR A 39 -15.13 19.29 8.37
CA THR A 39 -14.61 17.98 7.96
C THR A 39 -15.14 16.90 8.89
N TYR A 40 -15.72 15.86 8.30
CA TYR A 40 -16.19 14.68 9.01
C TYR A 40 -15.26 13.51 8.73
N LEU A 41 -15.26 12.52 9.62
CA LEU A 41 -14.50 11.29 9.47
C LEU A 41 -15.48 10.12 9.34
N LEU A 42 -15.24 9.26 8.37
CA LEU A 42 -15.94 8.00 8.17
C LEU A 42 -14.91 6.87 8.34
N MET A 43 -15.15 5.95 9.25
CA MET A 43 -14.34 4.74 9.41
C MET A 43 -14.97 3.62 8.58
N GLU A 44 -14.18 2.98 7.71
CA GLU A 44 -14.59 1.76 7.03
C GLU A 44 -14.85 0.66 8.06
N LYS A 45 -16.03 0.04 7.99
CA LYS A 45 -16.43 -1.01 8.93
C LYS A 45 -15.96 -2.38 8.47
N ASN A 46 -15.78 -2.57 7.16
CA ASN A 46 -15.20 -3.79 6.63
C ASN A 46 -13.67 -3.66 6.58
N LEU A 47 -13.02 -4.02 7.69
CA LEU A 47 -11.56 -3.95 7.83
C LEU A 47 -10.83 -4.83 6.81
N LEU A 48 -11.40 -5.98 6.44
CA LEU A 48 -10.80 -6.87 5.43
C LEU A 48 -10.85 -6.25 4.03
N ASP A 49 -11.96 -5.59 3.67
CA ASP A 49 -12.04 -4.85 2.41
C ASP A 49 -11.09 -3.64 2.40
N ALA A 50 -11.04 -2.89 3.50
CA ALA A 50 -10.15 -1.74 3.64
C ALA A 50 -8.68 -2.16 3.43
N PHE A 51 -8.27 -3.26 4.08
CA PHE A 51 -6.93 -3.82 3.96
C PHE A 51 -6.63 -4.31 2.54
N ALA A 52 -7.57 -5.03 1.91
CA ALA A 52 -7.42 -5.49 0.53
C ALA A 52 -7.24 -4.33 -0.46
N ILE A 53 -8.01 -3.24 -0.30
CA ILE A 53 -7.89 -2.04 -1.13
C ILE A 53 -6.52 -1.38 -0.95
N GLN A 54 -6.01 -1.31 0.27
CA GLN A 54 -4.68 -0.74 0.52
C GLN A 54 -3.58 -1.55 -0.13
N ILE A 55 -3.65 -2.88 -0.03
CA ILE A 55 -2.67 -3.75 -0.70
C ILE A 55 -2.71 -3.56 -2.22
N ARG A 56 -3.91 -3.45 -2.79
CA ARG A 56 -4.09 -3.24 -4.23
C ARG A 56 -3.50 -1.91 -4.67
N ASN A 57 -3.83 -0.83 -3.97
CA ASN A 57 -3.46 0.51 -4.40
C ASN A 57 -1.97 0.81 -4.16
N GLY A 58 -1.43 0.37 -3.03
CA GLY A 58 -0.03 0.60 -2.66
C GLY A 58 0.91 -0.38 -3.34
N PHE A 59 0.82 -1.66 -2.95
CA PHE A 59 1.85 -2.63 -3.34
C PHE A 59 1.74 -3.05 -4.80
N ALA A 60 0.56 -3.41 -5.30
CA ALA A 60 0.45 -3.93 -6.66
C ALA A 60 0.88 -2.88 -7.71
N THR A 61 0.48 -1.61 -7.54
CA THR A 61 0.88 -0.52 -8.43
C THR A 61 2.39 -0.27 -8.40
N GLU A 62 3.00 -0.20 -7.21
CA GLU A 62 4.43 0.08 -7.08
C GLU A 62 5.30 -1.06 -7.62
N LEU A 63 4.91 -2.31 -7.36
CA LEU A 63 5.59 -3.50 -7.89
C LEU A 63 5.50 -3.55 -9.42
N ASP A 64 4.33 -3.26 -9.98
CA ASP A 64 4.14 -3.25 -11.44
C ASP A 64 5.01 -2.19 -12.12
N ILE A 65 5.07 -0.97 -11.56
CA ILE A 65 5.97 0.08 -12.03
C ILE A 65 7.43 -0.35 -11.93
N ALA A 66 7.84 -0.94 -10.80
CA ALA A 66 9.21 -1.40 -10.61
C ALA A 66 9.58 -2.50 -11.62
N LYS A 67 8.70 -3.50 -11.81
CA LYS A 67 8.88 -4.61 -12.75
C LYS A 67 8.96 -4.12 -14.20
N THR A 68 8.07 -3.21 -14.59
CA THR A 68 8.03 -2.63 -15.93
C THR A 68 9.29 -1.82 -16.24
N LYS A 69 9.90 -1.17 -15.24
CA LYS A 69 11.14 -0.41 -15.42
C LYS A 69 12.41 -1.28 -15.37
N ILE A 70 12.48 -2.24 -14.45
CA ILE A 70 13.69 -3.06 -14.25
C ILE A 70 13.90 -4.08 -15.39
N THR A 71 12.82 -4.64 -15.93
CA THR A 71 12.87 -5.67 -16.97
C THR A 71 13.62 -5.23 -18.23
N PRO A 72 13.29 -4.08 -18.87
CA PRO A 72 14.03 -3.64 -20.06
C PRO A 72 15.49 -3.31 -19.76
N LEU A 73 15.81 -2.81 -18.56
CA LEU A 73 17.20 -2.56 -18.15
C LEU A 73 18.02 -3.86 -18.05
N ILE A 74 17.42 -4.95 -17.55
CA ILE A 74 18.05 -6.27 -17.50
C ILE A 74 18.34 -6.78 -18.92
N GLU A 75 17.35 -6.67 -19.81
CA GLU A 75 17.50 -7.12 -21.20
C GLU A 75 18.55 -6.31 -21.97
N GLU A 76 18.58 -4.99 -21.80
CA GLU A 76 19.60 -4.12 -22.38
C GLU A 76 21.01 -4.50 -21.88
N TYR A 77 21.15 -4.74 -20.58
CA TYR A 77 22.44 -5.12 -20.00
C TYR A 77 22.90 -6.49 -20.51
N ARG A 78 22.01 -7.51 -20.57
CA ARG A 78 22.34 -8.86 -21.06
C ARG A 78 23.02 -8.86 -22.43
N GLY A 79 22.59 -8.00 -23.34
CA GLY A 79 23.17 -7.89 -24.68
C GLY A 79 24.56 -7.23 -24.73
N ASN A 80 24.99 -6.54 -23.66
CA ASN A 80 26.14 -5.62 -23.67
C ASN A 80 27.15 -5.85 -22.54
N VAL A 81 27.03 -6.95 -21.77
CA VAL A 81 27.93 -7.24 -20.64
C VAL A 81 29.30 -7.71 -21.12
N THR A 82 30.32 -6.89 -20.90
CA THR A 82 31.73 -7.19 -21.25
C THR A 82 32.67 -7.10 -20.06
N THR A 83 32.34 -6.29 -19.04
CA THR A 83 33.18 -6.10 -17.84
C THR A 83 32.63 -6.83 -16.62
N GLN A 84 33.51 -7.09 -15.63
CA GLN A 84 33.10 -7.69 -14.35
C GLN A 84 32.13 -6.79 -13.57
N GLU A 85 32.32 -5.47 -13.63
CA GLU A 85 31.42 -4.50 -13.01
C GLU A 85 30.01 -4.58 -13.62
N GLN A 86 29.90 -4.69 -14.94
CA GLN A 86 28.62 -4.87 -15.63
C GLN A 86 27.94 -6.18 -15.24
N LYS A 87 28.69 -7.27 -15.07
CA LYS A 87 28.16 -8.56 -14.58
C LYS A 87 27.56 -8.42 -13.18
N ILE A 88 28.26 -7.75 -12.27
CA ILE A 88 27.78 -7.52 -10.90
C ILE A 88 26.50 -6.69 -10.93
N LYS A 89 26.47 -5.61 -11.72
CA LYS A 89 25.29 -4.75 -11.85
C LYS A 89 24.08 -5.49 -12.42
N LEU A 90 24.28 -6.28 -13.48
CA LEU A 90 23.23 -7.12 -14.05
C LEU A 90 22.68 -8.11 -13.01
N HIS A 91 23.57 -8.79 -12.28
CA HIS A 91 23.16 -9.71 -11.21
C HIS A 91 22.34 -9.01 -10.11
N THR A 92 22.70 -7.78 -9.73
CA THR A 92 21.92 -6.97 -8.79
C THR A 92 20.50 -6.69 -9.31
N TYR A 93 20.36 -6.35 -10.59
CA TYR A 93 19.04 -6.11 -11.18
C TYR A 93 18.20 -7.38 -11.28
N GLU A 94 18.80 -8.50 -11.68
CA GLU A 94 18.12 -9.80 -11.74
C GLU A 94 17.65 -10.25 -10.36
N ASN A 95 18.48 -10.07 -9.32
CA ASN A 95 18.07 -10.36 -7.94
C ASN A 95 16.94 -9.46 -7.48
N TYR A 96 16.95 -8.17 -7.83
CA TYR A 96 15.86 -7.27 -7.47
C TYR A 96 14.54 -7.67 -8.14
N LEU A 97 14.56 -8.05 -9.42
CA LEU A 97 13.39 -8.59 -10.12
C LEU A 97 12.89 -9.90 -9.48
N LEU A 98 13.80 -10.78 -9.04
CA LEU A 98 13.44 -11.99 -8.30
C LEU A 98 12.68 -11.65 -7.01
N GLU A 99 13.16 -10.68 -6.23
CA GLU A 99 12.50 -10.26 -5.00
C GLU A 99 11.13 -9.61 -5.26
N ILE A 100 10.98 -8.81 -6.32
CA ILE A 100 9.68 -8.29 -6.76
C ILE A 100 8.69 -9.44 -7.01
N ASN A 101 9.11 -10.47 -7.75
CA ASN A 101 8.25 -11.62 -8.06
C ASN A 101 7.87 -12.40 -6.79
N LYS A 102 8.78 -12.58 -5.83
CA LYS A 102 8.46 -13.19 -4.53
C LYS A 102 7.41 -12.39 -3.76
N PHE A 103 7.55 -11.06 -3.77
CA PHE A 103 6.61 -10.18 -3.10
C PHE A 103 5.24 -10.20 -3.77
N GLU A 104 5.16 -10.27 -5.10
CA GLU A 104 3.92 -10.47 -5.86
C GLU A 104 3.19 -11.75 -5.45
N VAL A 105 3.91 -12.88 -5.33
CA VAL A 105 3.35 -14.15 -4.83
C VAL A 105 2.81 -14.01 -3.41
N LEU A 106 3.54 -13.33 -2.52
CA LEU A 106 3.08 -13.08 -1.15
C LEU A 106 1.79 -12.24 -1.12
N ILE A 107 1.71 -11.20 -1.96
CA ILE A 107 0.50 -10.38 -2.08
C ILE A 107 -0.70 -11.21 -2.55
N HIS A 108 -0.52 -12.11 -3.53
CA HIS A 108 -1.57 -13.03 -3.95
C HIS A 108 -2.04 -13.94 -2.81
N HIS A 109 -1.11 -14.51 -2.04
CA HIS A 109 -1.46 -15.33 -0.89
C HIS A 109 -2.26 -14.55 0.15
N ILE A 110 -1.92 -13.29 0.40
CA ILE A 110 -2.68 -12.43 1.32
C ILE A 110 -4.12 -12.22 0.81
N TYR A 111 -4.33 -12.02 -0.49
CA TYR A 111 -5.68 -11.91 -1.05
C TYR A 111 -6.49 -13.19 -0.86
N ASP A 112 -5.90 -14.35 -1.16
CA ASP A 112 -6.57 -15.63 -0.97
C ASP A 112 -6.99 -15.83 0.50
N GLN A 113 -6.11 -15.46 1.44
CA GLN A 113 -6.43 -15.50 2.87
C GLN A 113 -7.56 -14.53 3.25
N ILE A 114 -7.56 -13.32 2.71
CA ILE A 114 -8.64 -12.34 2.93
C ILE A 114 -9.98 -12.89 2.42
N ASP A 115 -10.01 -13.48 1.22
CA ASP A 115 -11.23 -14.01 0.63
C ASP A 115 -11.75 -15.24 1.38
N GLN A 116 -10.86 -16.13 1.83
CA GLN A 116 -11.22 -17.23 2.74
C GLN A 116 -11.87 -16.73 4.03
N LEU A 117 -11.27 -15.70 4.66
CA LEU A 117 -11.84 -15.11 5.87
C LEU A 117 -13.23 -14.55 5.61
N LYS A 118 -13.46 -13.84 4.49
CA LYS A 118 -14.79 -13.30 4.15
C LYS A 118 -15.84 -14.40 3.96
N ASN A 119 -15.49 -15.48 3.29
CA ASN A 119 -16.40 -16.59 3.01
C ASN A 119 -16.76 -17.41 4.26
N ASN A 120 -15.89 -17.44 5.26
CA ASN A 120 -16.13 -18.14 6.54
C ASN A 120 -17.06 -17.39 7.51
N TYR A 121 -17.48 -16.16 7.18
CA TYR A 121 -18.44 -15.37 7.96
C TYR A 121 -19.86 -15.38 7.37
N VAL A 122 -20.18 -16.32 6.46
CA VAL A 122 -21.55 -16.59 5.97
C VAL A 122 -22.18 -17.74 6.74
#